data_AF-A0A949LQQ4-F1
#
_entry.id   AF-A0A949LQQ4-F1
#
_cell.length_a   1.000
_cell.length_b   1.000
_cell.length_c   1.000
_cell.angle_alpha   90.00
_cell.angle_beta   90.00
_cell.angle_gamma   90.00
#
_symmetry.space_group_name_H-M   'P 1'
#
loop_
_entity.id
_entity.type
_entity.pdbx_description
1 polymer ?
#
loop_
_entity_poly.entity_id
_entity_poly.type
_entity_poly.pdbx_seq_one_letter_code
_entity_poly.pdbx_strand_id
1 'polypeptide(L)'
;MKLPKFDWKNIDWFSVKPSKERAIVGVVVLLAGLGLFYLGRMSSGGDTTSQGSLAGAQIGQKPSAPAAASAGISAKASDPIPLQPVTSGPCRTFAPQGWHVTDANQQGTAFTVTSPDGRMIASYGAVGVNGGAAAGYYGEQFRTPENLALYSAGVLTNEQARATRSETTFGYYQVLTFATASRFGYALLYRFPVAADPAGYGLIMRIAITGDPHSLGSAGSVAAATRCTSALVPPPADLPRPTTSSDTHDTGKSDDDDVTMAGTYNAQLGTGWVHDDAGNNYNVDVVSDYSEDGPEGPGYYKHNGNDWIKLQNGLSD
;
A
#
# COMPACT_ATOMS: atom_id res chain seq x y z
N MET A 1 4.99 -42.47 3.00
CA MET A 1 3.94 -41.48 3.32
C MET A 1 3.61 -40.70 2.06
N LYS A 2 2.37 -40.80 1.55
CA LYS A 2 1.89 -39.96 0.44
C LYS A 2 1.23 -38.72 1.02
N LEU A 3 1.70 -37.53 0.65
CA LEU A 3 1.02 -36.27 0.97
C LEU A 3 -0.35 -36.25 0.27
N PRO A 4 -1.42 -35.75 0.92
CA PRO A 4 -2.71 -35.63 0.27
C PRO A 4 -2.63 -34.62 -0.87
N LYS A 5 -3.20 -35.00 -2.03
CA LYS A 5 -3.38 -34.08 -3.16
C LYS A 5 -4.48 -33.08 -2.77
N PHE A 6 -4.11 -31.81 -2.72
CA PHE A 6 -5.03 -30.70 -2.57
C PHE A 6 -5.76 -30.47 -3.91
N ASP A 7 -7.08 -30.68 -3.93
CA ASP A 7 -7.92 -30.51 -5.12
C ASP A 7 -8.53 -29.10 -5.14
N TRP A 8 -8.10 -28.30 -6.10
CA TRP A 8 -8.52 -26.91 -6.27
C TRP A 8 -9.93 -26.76 -6.85
N LYS A 9 -10.59 -27.85 -7.27
CA LYS A 9 -11.87 -27.79 -7.98
C LYS A 9 -13.12 -27.63 -7.09
N ASN A 10 -12.97 -27.67 -5.76
CA ASN A 10 -14.10 -27.59 -4.82
C ASN A 10 -14.13 -26.28 -4.01
N ILE A 11 -13.50 -25.20 -4.50
CA ILE A 11 -13.75 -23.87 -3.95
C ILE A 11 -15.00 -23.32 -4.65
N ASP A 12 -16.13 -23.41 -3.95
CA ASP A 12 -17.41 -22.89 -4.37
C ASP A 12 -17.39 -21.35 -4.24
N TRP A 13 -17.09 -20.67 -5.35
CA TRP A 13 -17.19 -19.23 -5.44
C TRP A 13 -18.68 -18.90 -5.61
N PHE A 14 -19.30 -18.39 -4.55
CA PHE A 14 -20.70 -17.96 -4.50
C PHE A 14 -21.29 -17.57 -5.87
N SER A 15 -22.20 -18.41 -6.35
CA SER A 15 -23.04 -18.09 -7.50
C SER A 15 -24.09 -17.06 -7.08
N VAL A 16 -23.78 -15.78 -7.24
CA VAL A 16 -24.77 -14.70 -7.08
C VAL A 16 -25.37 -14.42 -8.45
N LYS A 17 -26.66 -14.71 -8.60
CA LYS A 17 -27.43 -14.32 -9.79
C LYS A 17 -27.42 -12.79 -9.93
N PRO A 18 -27.28 -12.23 -11.14
CA PRO A 18 -27.28 -10.79 -11.32
C PRO A 18 -28.72 -10.26 -11.18
N SER A 19 -29.04 -9.56 -10.09
CA SER A 19 -30.14 -8.60 -10.10
C SER A 19 -29.63 -7.31 -10.73
N LYS A 20 -30.31 -6.88 -11.80
CA LYS A 20 -30.08 -5.60 -12.45
C LYS A 20 -30.45 -4.50 -11.47
N GLU A 21 -29.48 -3.93 -10.77
CA GLU A 21 -29.46 -2.53 -10.33
C GLU A 21 -28.11 -2.20 -9.66
N ARG A 22 -27.36 -1.34 -10.37
CA ARG A 22 -26.23 -0.47 -10.01
C ARG A 22 -25.45 -0.79 -8.72
N ALA A 23 -24.18 -1.14 -8.91
CA ALA A 23 -23.14 -1.16 -7.87
C ALA A 23 -21.87 -0.47 -8.41
N ILE A 24 -21.36 0.54 -7.67
CA ILE A 24 -19.98 1.03 -7.75
C ILE A 24 -19.56 1.41 -6.32
N VAL A 25 -18.62 0.67 -5.71
CA VAL A 25 -18.07 0.99 -4.37
C VAL A 25 -16.59 0.55 -4.24
N GLY A 26 -15.75 1.43 -3.63
CA GLY A 26 -14.26 1.45 -3.49
C GLY A 26 -13.59 0.46 -2.51
N VAL A 27 -12.34 0.60 -1.99
CA VAL A 27 -11.55 1.76 -1.45
C VAL A 27 -10.09 1.38 -1.11
N VAL A 28 -9.19 2.38 -0.99
CA VAL A 28 -7.78 2.35 -0.47
C VAL A 28 -7.65 2.86 0.98
N VAL A 29 -6.80 2.22 1.80
CA VAL A 29 -6.31 2.72 3.11
C VAL A 29 -4.79 2.49 3.19
N LEU A 30 -3.98 3.56 3.24
CA LEU A 30 -2.54 3.44 3.59
C LEU A 30 -1.81 4.71 4.07
N LEU A 31 -2.41 5.92 4.04
CA LEU A 31 -1.65 7.16 4.29
C LEU A 31 -1.79 7.80 5.69
N ALA A 32 -2.77 7.41 6.52
CA ALA A 32 -3.07 8.13 7.76
C ALA A 32 -2.12 7.87 8.96
N GLY A 33 -1.24 6.86 8.91
CA GLY A 33 -0.47 6.43 10.09
C GLY A 33 0.78 7.26 10.45
N LEU A 34 1.30 8.11 9.56
CA LEU A 34 2.70 8.57 9.64
C LEU A 34 2.91 10.06 9.96
N GLY A 35 1.85 10.85 10.09
CA GLY A 35 1.94 12.31 10.34
C GLY A 35 2.56 12.72 11.69
N LEU A 36 2.64 11.82 12.68
CA LEU A 36 3.06 12.16 14.05
C LEU A 36 4.56 11.96 14.36
N PHE A 37 5.37 11.44 13.43
CA PHE A 37 6.77 11.09 13.72
C PHE A 37 7.82 12.13 13.25
N TYR A 38 7.41 13.22 12.60
CA TYR A 38 8.33 14.08 11.84
C TYR A 38 8.97 15.29 12.57
N LEU A 39 8.71 15.51 13.86
CA LEU A 39 9.18 16.73 14.54
C LEU A 39 10.52 16.63 15.31
N GLY A 40 11.30 15.55 15.16
CA GLY A 40 12.46 15.35 16.03
C GLY A 40 13.63 14.59 15.42
N ARG A 41 14.25 15.09 14.34
CA ARG A 41 15.68 14.87 14.03
C ARG A 41 16.10 15.53 12.73
N MET A 42 16.63 16.75 12.83
CA MET A 42 17.56 17.27 11.84
C MET A 42 18.88 17.58 12.55
N SER A 43 19.91 16.75 12.34
CA SER A 43 21.29 17.12 12.62
C SER A 43 22.28 16.29 11.80
N SER A 44 22.95 17.00 10.90
CA SER A 44 24.36 16.93 10.48
C SER A 44 24.96 15.67 9.85
N GLY A 45 25.62 15.90 8.71
CA GLY A 45 26.70 15.10 8.14
C GLY A 45 26.43 14.84 6.65
N GLY A 46 27.26 15.23 5.69
CA GLY A 46 28.69 15.51 5.71
C GLY A 46 29.28 14.76 4.50
N ASP A 47 29.53 15.49 3.42
CA ASP A 47 30.05 14.96 2.15
C ASP A 47 31.43 14.33 2.31
N THR A 48 31.66 13.20 1.64
CA THR A 48 33.03 12.83 1.24
C THR A 48 33.03 12.10 -0.10
N THR A 49 33.41 12.87 -1.12
CA THR A 49 33.74 12.44 -2.48
C THR A 49 35.10 11.73 -2.48
N SER A 50 35.21 10.58 -3.17
CA SER A 50 36.52 10.12 -3.66
C SER A 50 36.41 9.53 -5.07
N GLN A 51 37.03 10.25 -6.01
CA GLN A 51 37.39 9.80 -7.35
C GLN A 51 38.59 8.83 -7.31
N GLY A 52 38.71 8.00 -8.35
CA GLY A 52 39.94 7.26 -8.69
C GLY A 52 39.58 6.02 -9.51
N SER A 53 39.62 6.06 -10.84
CA SER A 53 40.78 5.97 -11.73
C SER A 53 40.68 4.67 -12.53
N LEU A 54 40.40 4.82 -13.83
CA LEU A 54 40.37 3.75 -14.82
C LEU A 54 41.74 3.71 -15.51
N ALA A 55 42.44 2.58 -15.42
CA ALA A 55 43.53 2.25 -16.34
C ALA A 55 43.80 0.75 -16.34
N GLY A 56 43.99 0.19 -17.53
CA GLY A 56 44.72 -1.07 -17.70
C GLY A 56 44.00 -2.14 -18.50
N ALA A 57 44.02 -1.99 -19.83
CA ALA A 57 43.81 -3.11 -20.74
C ALA A 57 44.96 -4.12 -20.59
N GLN A 58 44.64 -5.40 -20.42
CA GLN A 58 45.57 -6.49 -20.74
C GLN A 58 44.89 -7.50 -21.67
N ILE A 59 45.62 -7.77 -22.75
CA ILE A 59 45.29 -8.66 -23.85
C ILE A 59 45.86 -10.05 -23.50
N GLY A 60 45.04 -11.08 -23.71
CA GLY A 60 45.54 -12.38 -24.17
C GLY A 60 46.00 -13.40 -23.12
N GLN A 61 45.04 -14.15 -22.55
CA GLN A 61 45.25 -15.54 -22.19
C GLN A 61 44.00 -16.36 -22.54
N LYS A 62 44.17 -17.36 -23.41
CA LYS A 62 43.15 -18.36 -23.74
C LYS A 62 42.98 -19.26 -22.52
N PRO A 63 41.83 -19.26 -21.81
CA PRO A 63 41.65 -20.08 -20.64
C PRO A 63 41.56 -21.55 -21.06
N SER A 64 42.54 -22.36 -20.65
CA SER A 64 42.39 -23.80 -20.60
C SER A 64 41.27 -24.11 -19.62
N ALA A 65 40.21 -24.78 -20.09
CA ALA A 65 39.06 -25.14 -19.26
C ALA A 65 39.55 -25.97 -18.05
N PRO A 66 39.42 -25.48 -16.81
CA PRO A 66 39.69 -26.32 -15.65
C PRO A 66 38.65 -27.44 -15.64
N ALA A 67 39.15 -28.68 -15.58
CA ALA A 67 38.32 -29.85 -15.35
C ALA A 67 37.42 -29.56 -14.13
N ALA A 68 36.10 -29.59 -14.35
CA ALA A 68 35.11 -29.36 -13.33
C ALA A 68 35.23 -30.46 -12.27
N ALA A 69 36.06 -30.20 -11.25
CA ALA A 69 35.96 -30.90 -9.99
C ALA A 69 34.57 -30.55 -9.44
N SER A 70 33.66 -31.51 -9.53
CA SER A 70 32.41 -31.55 -8.76
C SER A 70 32.77 -31.66 -7.29
N ALA A 71 33.28 -30.58 -6.73
CA ALA A 71 33.34 -30.36 -5.30
C ALA A 71 31.89 -30.33 -4.83
N GLY A 72 31.43 -31.47 -4.32
CA GLY A 72 30.12 -31.60 -3.72
C GLY A 72 30.01 -30.57 -2.61
N ILE A 73 29.33 -29.46 -2.90
CA ILE A 73 28.90 -28.49 -1.90
C ILE A 73 27.86 -29.22 -1.06
N SER A 74 28.33 -29.99 -0.08
CA SER A 74 27.51 -30.36 1.08
C SER A 74 27.27 -29.06 1.84
N ALA A 75 26.28 -28.30 1.40
CA ALA A 75 25.67 -27.27 2.22
C ALA A 75 25.20 -28.01 3.48
N LYS A 76 25.90 -27.81 4.59
CA LYS A 76 25.43 -28.26 5.90
C LYS A 76 24.02 -27.70 6.03
N ALA A 77 23.04 -28.59 6.10
CA ALA A 77 21.67 -28.20 6.40
C ALA A 77 21.73 -27.39 7.68
N SER A 78 21.42 -26.10 7.59
CA SER A 78 21.26 -25.24 8.76
C SER A 78 20.17 -25.85 9.63
N ASP A 79 20.36 -25.77 10.95
CA ASP A 79 19.34 -26.21 11.89
C ASP A 79 18.01 -25.49 11.58
N PRO A 80 16.87 -26.20 11.61
CA PRO A 80 15.58 -25.60 11.37
C PRO A 80 15.34 -24.39 12.28
N ILE A 81 14.98 -23.24 11.70
CA ILE A 81 14.64 -22.04 12.46
C ILE A 81 13.23 -22.22 13.04
N PRO A 82 13.03 -22.19 14.37
CA PRO A 82 11.71 -22.29 14.95
C PRO A 82 10.87 -21.07 14.58
N LEU A 83 9.65 -21.32 14.09
CA LEU A 83 8.69 -20.29 13.72
C LEU A 83 7.57 -20.21 14.75
N GLN A 84 7.11 -18.99 15.04
CA GLN A 84 5.98 -18.70 15.90
C GLN A 84 4.92 -17.89 15.14
N PRO A 85 3.63 -18.09 15.43
CA PRO A 85 2.58 -17.27 14.85
C PRO A 85 2.67 -15.83 15.36
N VAL A 86 2.50 -14.86 14.46
CA VAL A 86 2.36 -13.43 14.78
C VAL A 86 1.04 -12.95 14.20
N THR A 87 0.17 -12.38 15.02
CA THR A 87 -1.21 -12.05 14.65
C THR A 87 -1.60 -10.64 15.08
N SER A 88 -2.37 -9.94 14.25
CA SER A 88 -3.07 -8.70 14.61
C SER A 88 -4.35 -8.59 13.78
N GLY A 89 -5.51 -8.53 14.45
CA GLY A 89 -6.82 -8.46 13.80
C GLY A 89 -7.02 -9.58 12.76
N PRO A 90 -7.40 -9.25 11.50
CA PRO A 90 -7.63 -10.23 10.44
C PRO A 90 -6.33 -10.78 9.81
N CYS A 91 -5.17 -10.32 10.26
CA CYS A 91 -3.87 -10.67 9.68
C CYS A 91 -3.07 -11.61 10.58
N ARG A 92 -2.40 -12.57 9.95
CA ARG A 92 -1.48 -13.51 10.60
C ARG A 92 -0.29 -13.83 9.72
N THR A 93 0.85 -14.11 10.34
CA THR A 93 2.03 -14.66 9.66
C THR A 93 2.78 -15.65 10.58
N PHE A 94 3.84 -16.26 10.07
CA PHE A 94 4.79 -17.04 10.84
C PHE A 94 6.17 -16.38 10.75
N ALA A 95 6.81 -16.17 11.90
CA ALA A 95 8.11 -15.51 11.96
C ALA A 95 9.02 -16.16 13.01
N PRO A 96 10.35 -15.97 12.91
CA PRO A 96 11.28 -16.34 13.97
C PRO A 96 10.93 -15.69 15.31
N GLN A 97 11.50 -16.23 16.39
CA GLN A 97 11.29 -15.70 17.73
C GLN A 97 11.64 -14.20 17.83
N GLY A 98 10.77 -13.44 18.50
CA GLY A 98 10.97 -12.02 18.83
C GLY A 98 10.52 -11.01 17.77
N TRP A 99 10.07 -11.47 16.59
CA TRP A 99 9.39 -10.58 15.64
C TRP A 99 8.09 -10.04 16.23
N HIS A 100 7.74 -8.79 15.90
CA HIS A 100 6.55 -8.12 16.42
C HIS A 100 5.86 -7.28 15.32
N VAL A 101 4.57 -7.00 15.53
CA VAL A 101 3.75 -6.17 14.63
C VAL A 101 4.12 -4.71 14.85
N THR A 102 4.43 -3.99 13.78
CA THR A 102 4.70 -2.53 13.81
C THR A 102 3.61 -1.72 13.13
N ASP A 103 2.82 -2.33 12.26
CA ASP A 103 1.67 -1.71 11.61
C ASP A 103 0.63 -2.78 11.26
N ALA A 104 -0.64 -2.47 11.46
CA ALA A 104 -1.78 -3.31 11.09
C ALA A 104 -3.07 -2.49 11.12
N ASN A 105 -3.93 -2.64 10.11
CA ASN A 105 -5.26 -2.03 10.13
C ASN A 105 -6.38 -3.05 10.35
N GLN A 106 -7.55 -2.55 10.78
CA GLN A 106 -8.70 -3.40 11.11
C GLN A 106 -9.30 -4.10 9.89
N GLN A 107 -9.16 -3.49 8.71
CA GLN A 107 -9.65 -4.00 7.42
C GLN A 107 -8.73 -5.10 6.85
N GLY A 108 -7.55 -5.31 7.42
CA GLY A 108 -6.58 -6.30 6.95
C GLY A 108 -5.96 -5.99 5.59
N THR A 109 -5.98 -4.71 5.17
CA THR A 109 -5.34 -4.28 3.93
C THR A 109 -3.88 -3.89 4.13
N ALA A 110 -3.42 -3.71 5.37
CA ALA A 110 -2.03 -3.43 5.72
C ALA A 110 -1.61 -4.27 6.94
N PHE A 111 -0.41 -4.87 6.87
CA PHE A 111 0.19 -5.60 7.99
C PHE A 111 1.71 -5.65 7.84
N THR A 112 2.44 -5.14 8.82
CA THR A 112 3.90 -5.10 8.85
C THR A 112 4.43 -5.69 10.15
N VAL A 113 5.42 -6.57 10.02
CA VAL A 113 6.17 -7.12 11.15
C VAL A 113 7.66 -6.85 10.96
N THR A 114 8.35 -6.68 12.08
CA THR A 114 9.77 -6.34 12.11
C THR A 114 10.52 -7.27 13.06
N SER A 115 11.76 -7.59 12.72
CA SER A 115 12.66 -8.34 13.60
C SER A 115 12.97 -7.59 14.90
N PRO A 116 13.44 -8.28 15.97
CA PRO A 116 13.76 -7.65 17.25
C PRO A 116 14.69 -6.44 17.15
N ASP A 117 15.63 -6.47 16.20
CA ASP A 117 16.66 -5.46 15.99
C ASP A 117 16.27 -4.38 14.97
N GLY A 118 15.07 -4.43 14.40
CA GLY A 118 14.62 -3.45 13.41
C GLY A 118 15.24 -3.60 12.01
N ARG A 119 16.10 -4.61 11.80
CA ARG A 119 16.92 -4.73 10.58
C ARG A 119 16.23 -5.49 9.46
N MET A 120 15.24 -6.32 9.77
CA MET A 120 14.40 -7.01 8.79
C MET A 120 12.95 -6.55 8.92
N ILE A 121 12.34 -6.23 7.78
CA ILE A 121 10.92 -5.86 7.68
C ILE A 121 10.25 -6.84 6.74
N ALA A 122 9.08 -7.32 7.12
CA ALA A 122 8.17 -8.04 6.26
C ALA A 122 6.80 -7.37 6.28
N SER A 123 6.31 -6.94 5.13
CA SER A 123 5.06 -6.19 4.99
C SER A 123 4.14 -6.83 3.97
N TYR A 124 2.84 -6.69 4.21
CA TYR A 124 1.74 -7.05 3.32
C TYR A 124 0.89 -5.82 3.08
N GLY A 125 0.49 -5.62 1.82
CA GLY A 125 -0.46 -4.59 1.42
C GLY A 125 -1.47 -5.14 0.41
N ALA A 126 -2.72 -4.70 0.51
CA ALA A 126 -3.75 -4.89 -0.49
C ALA A 126 -4.38 -3.53 -0.83
N VAL A 127 -4.42 -3.18 -2.11
CA VAL A 127 -4.83 -1.86 -2.56
C VAL A 127 -5.56 -1.94 -3.90
N GLY A 128 -6.60 -1.13 -4.07
CA GLY A 128 -7.27 -0.90 -5.36
C GLY A 128 -6.90 0.48 -5.90
N VAL A 129 -6.28 0.55 -7.06
CA VAL A 129 -5.92 1.80 -7.73
C VAL A 129 -6.92 2.04 -8.83
N ASN A 130 -7.64 3.16 -8.79
CA ASN A 130 -8.59 3.52 -9.86
C ASN A 130 -7.86 4.02 -11.11
N GLY A 131 -8.57 4.11 -12.23
CA GLY A 131 -8.07 4.52 -13.53
C GLY A 131 -7.49 5.93 -13.54
N GLY A 132 -8.04 6.85 -12.75
CA GLY A 132 -7.48 8.20 -12.63
C GLY A 132 -6.10 8.20 -11.97
N ALA A 133 -5.92 7.42 -10.91
CA ALA A 133 -4.64 7.23 -10.24
C ALA A 133 -3.64 6.47 -11.13
N ALA A 134 -4.10 5.44 -11.83
CA ALA A 134 -3.29 4.73 -12.83
C ALA A 134 -2.87 5.65 -14.00
N ALA A 135 -3.70 6.62 -14.37
CA ALA A 135 -3.38 7.65 -15.36
C ALA A 135 -2.39 8.72 -14.84
N GLY A 136 -2.14 8.77 -13.53
CA GLY A 136 -1.16 9.65 -12.89
C GLY A 136 -1.73 10.93 -12.28
N TYR A 137 -3.06 11.13 -12.27
CA TYR A 137 -3.67 12.34 -11.71
C TYR A 137 -3.42 12.52 -10.20
N TYR A 138 -3.09 11.44 -9.49
CA TYR A 138 -2.85 11.43 -8.04
C TYR A 138 -1.36 11.17 -7.68
N GLY A 139 -0.47 11.29 -8.67
CA GLY A 139 0.96 11.12 -8.51
C GLY A 139 1.52 9.87 -9.20
N GLU A 140 2.81 9.94 -9.52
CA GLU A 140 3.54 8.92 -10.27
C GLU A 140 3.59 7.56 -9.54
N GLN A 141 3.50 7.57 -8.21
CA GLN A 141 3.51 6.36 -7.39
C GLN A 141 2.35 5.41 -7.70
N PHE A 142 1.20 5.90 -8.17
CA PHE A 142 0.04 5.06 -8.43
C PHE A 142 -0.05 4.56 -9.87
N ARG A 143 0.76 5.10 -10.79
CA ARG A 143 0.67 4.77 -12.22
C ARG A 143 0.93 3.31 -12.52
N THR A 144 1.84 2.69 -11.79
CA THR A 144 2.19 1.28 -11.97
C THR A 144 2.33 0.57 -10.62
N PRO A 145 2.09 -0.75 -10.57
CA PRO A 145 2.34 -1.55 -9.37
C PRO A 145 3.76 -1.40 -8.82
N GLU A 146 4.75 -1.26 -9.70
CA GLU A 146 6.16 -1.15 -9.36
C GLU A 146 6.45 0.18 -8.66
N ASN A 147 5.90 1.28 -9.19
CA ASN A 147 6.05 2.60 -8.57
C ASN A 147 5.41 2.61 -7.18
N LEU A 148 4.25 1.97 -7.02
CA LEU A 148 3.56 1.89 -5.73
C LEU A 148 4.35 1.03 -4.74
N ALA A 149 4.95 -0.06 -5.20
CA ALA A 149 5.80 -0.91 -4.38
C ALA A 149 7.09 -0.21 -3.94
N LEU A 150 7.74 0.56 -4.82
CA LEU A 150 8.92 1.38 -4.48
C LEU A 150 8.55 2.49 -3.50
N TYR A 151 7.43 3.18 -3.72
CA TYR A 151 6.92 4.17 -2.78
C TYR A 151 6.68 3.55 -1.40
N SER A 152 5.98 2.42 -1.35
CA SER A 152 5.70 1.70 -0.10
C SER A 152 6.96 1.23 0.59
N ALA A 153 7.93 0.68 -0.16
CA ALA A 153 9.23 0.31 0.38
C ALA A 153 9.95 1.52 0.98
N GLY A 154 9.89 2.66 0.32
CA GLY A 154 10.52 3.87 0.81
C GLY A 154 9.87 4.44 2.07
N VAL A 155 8.55 4.33 2.17
CA VAL A 155 7.81 4.64 3.41
C VAL A 155 8.23 3.72 4.56
N LEU A 156 8.32 2.41 4.31
CA LEU A 156 8.71 1.42 5.32
C LEU A 156 10.15 1.63 5.85
N THR A 157 11.04 2.18 5.03
CA THR A 157 12.44 2.43 5.40
C THR A 157 12.73 3.87 5.77
N ASN A 158 11.79 4.80 5.54
CA ASN A 158 12.04 6.24 5.56
C ASN A 158 13.22 6.64 4.65
N GLU A 159 13.34 6.01 3.47
CA GLU A 159 14.42 6.23 2.51
C GLU A 159 13.89 6.10 1.10
N GLN A 160 14.44 6.81 0.11
CA GLN A 160 13.99 6.62 -1.27
C GLN A 160 14.39 5.23 -1.79
N ALA A 161 13.42 4.39 -2.16
CA ALA A 161 13.67 3.11 -2.81
C ALA A 161 13.82 3.28 -4.33
N ARG A 162 14.73 2.50 -4.92
CA ARG A 162 14.98 2.46 -6.36
C ARG A 162 15.07 1.02 -6.82
N ALA A 163 14.48 0.71 -7.97
CA ALA A 163 14.60 -0.62 -8.57
C ALA A 163 16.08 -0.93 -8.90
N THR A 164 16.52 -2.16 -8.62
CA THR A 164 17.91 -2.60 -8.83
C THR A 164 18.08 -3.61 -9.96
N ARG A 165 17.01 -4.30 -10.36
CA ARG A 165 16.99 -5.18 -11.53
C ARG A 165 15.65 -5.10 -12.23
N SER A 166 15.67 -5.48 -13.50
CA SER A 166 14.47 -5.74 -14.29
C SER A 166 13.65 -6.87 -13.67
N GLU A 167 12.32 -6.70 -13.74
CA GLU A 167 11.33 -7.63 -13.22
C GLU A 167 11.60 -9.08 -13.64
N THR A 168 11.50 -9.98 -12.67
CA THR A 168 11.38 -11.42 -12.93
C THR A 168 10.02 -11.89 -12.47
N THR A 169 9.50 -12.97 -13.04
CA THR A 169 8.24 -13.56 -12.59
C THR A 169 8.49 -14.80 -11.74
N PHE A 170 7.68 -14.96 -10.69
CA PHE A 170 7.66 -16.16 -9.84
C PHE A 170 6.22 -16.65 -9.71
N GLY A 171 5.85 -17.63 -10.54
CA GLY A 171 4.47 -18.06 -10.67
C GLY A 171 3.59 -16.92 -11.18
N TYR A 172 2.58 -16.53 -10.38
CA TYR A 172 1.68 -15.42 -10.70
C TYR A 172 2.18 -14.05 -10.18
N TYR A 173 3.31 -14.03 -9.48
CA TYR A 173 3.86 -12.79 -8.93
C TYR A 173 4.89 -12.19 -9.88
N GLN A 174 4.81 -10.88 -10.09
CA GLN A 174 5.96 -10.09 -10.52
C GLN A 174 6.87 -9.87 -9.31
N VAL A 175 8.18 -10.00 -9.51
CA VAL A 175 9.19 -9.78 -8.48
C VAL A 175 9.95 -8.51 -8.83
N LEU A 176 9.86 -7.53 -7.94
CA LEU A 176 10.58 -6.28 -8.05
C LEU A 176 11.67 -6.23 -6.98
N THR A 177 12.94 -6.27 -7.37
CA THR A 177 14.05 -6.03 -6.43
C THR A 177 14.37 -4.56 -6.36
N PHE A 178 14.64 -4.06 -5.16
CA PHE A 178 14.95 -2.65 -4.93
C PHE A 178 16.06 -2.49 -3.90
N ALA A 179 16.64 -1.29 -3.86
CA ALA A 179 17.54 -0.82 -2.83
C ALA A 179 17.15 0.58 -2.39
N THR A 180 17.53 0.89 -1.16
CA THR A 180 17.44 2.19 -0.49
C THR A 180 18.87 2.64 -0.15
N ALA A 181 19.05 3.69 0.65
CA ALA A 181 20.38 4.14 1.02
C ALA A 181 21.09 3.14 1.95
N SER A 182 20.36 2.48 2.85
CA SER A 182 20.92 1.57 3.86
C SER A 182 20.42 0.12 3.78
N ARG A 183 19.39 -0.15 2.98
CA ARG A 183 18.73 -1.46 2.88
C ARG A 183 18.47 -1.88 1.45
N PHE A 184 18.17 -3.15 1.25
CA PHE A 184 17.68 -3.68 -0.01
C PHE A 184 16.60 -4.72 0.26
N GLY A 185 15.88 -5.08 -0.79
CA GLY A 185 14.71 -5.93 -0.64
C GLY A 185 14.11 -6.38 -1.96
N TYR A 186 12.98 -7.04 -1.83
CA TYR A 186 12.11 -7.30 -2.97
C TYR A 186 10.65 -7.18 -2.58
N ALA A 187 9.81 -6.93 -3.58
CA ALA A 187 8.37 -6.99 -3.48
C ALA A 187 7.83 -8.09 -4.41
N LEU A 188 6.93 -8.94 -3.89
CA LEU A 188 6.10 -9.82 -4.70
C LEU A 188 4.79 -9.10 -4.98
N LEU A 189 4.51 -8.86 -6.26
CA LEU A 189 3.37 -8.09 -6.74
C LEU A 189 2.41 -9.03 -7.46
N TYR A 190 1.17 -9.08 -6.99
CA TYR A 190 0.08 -9.76 -7.68
C TYR A 190 -0.97 -8.74 -8.08
N ARG A 191 -0.98 -8.42 -9.38
CA ARG A 191 -1.94 -7.50 -9.99
C ARG A 191 -3.15 -8.27 -10.49
N PHE A 192 -4.34 -7.71 -10.30
CA PHE A 192 -5.58 -8.23 -10.86
C PHE A 192 -6.47 -7.09 -11.39
N PRO A 193 -7.29 -7.35 -12.42
CA PRO A 193 -8.18 -6.33 -12.96
C PRO A 193 -9.33 -6.00 -12.00
N VAL A 194 -9.84 -4.77 -12.05
CA VAL A 194 -11.03 -4.33 -11.33
C VAL A 194 -12.17 -4.21 -12.33
N ALA A 195 -13.19 -5.06 -12.24
CA ALA A 195 -14.26 -5.12 -13.25
C ALA A 195 -15.05 -3.81 -13.39
N ALA A 196 -15.25 -3.09 -12.28
CA ALA A 196 -15.97 -1.81 -12.27
C ALA A 196 -15.14 -0.64 -12.82
N ASP A 197 -13.81 -0.79 -12.89
CA ASP A 197 -12.89 0.22 -13.38
C ASP A 197 -11.76 -0.44 -14.19
N PRO A 198 -11.99 -0.70 -15.48
CA PRO A 198 -11.01 -1.38 -16.34
C PRO A 198 -9.70 -0.61 -16.53
N ALA A 199 -9.69 0.69 -16.26
CA ALA A 199 -8.48 1.52 -16.30
C ALA A 199 -7.67 1.41 -14.99
N GLY A 200 -8.32 1.01 -13.90
CA GLY A 200 -7.70 0.72 -12.61
C GLY A 200 -7.08 -0.67 -12.51
N TYR A 201 -6.54 -0.99 -11.33
CA TYR A 201 -6.03 -2.30 -10.98
C TYR A 201 -6.09 -2.56 -9.48
N GLY A 202 -6.33 -3.81 -9.10
CA GLY A 202 -6.08 -4.30 -7.75
C GLY A 202 -4.65 -4.82 -7.64
N LEU A 203 -4.06 -4.66 -6.46
CA LEU A 203 -2.69 -5.07 -6.18
C LEU A 203 -2.58 -5.67 -4.79
N ILE A 204 -1.99 -6.87 -4.71
CA ILE A 204 -1.45 -7.43 -3.47
C ILE A 204 0.06 -7.32 -3.52
N MET A 205 0.64 -6.73 -2.48
CA MET A 205 2.08 -6.56 -2.30
C MET A 205 2.56 -7.36 -1.08
N ARG A 206 3.72 -8.00 -1.22
CA ARG A 206 4.47 -8.58 -0.11
C ARG A 206 5.90 -8.12 -0.18
N ILE A 207 6.31 -7.29 0.77
CA ILE A 207 7.60 -6.60 0.74
C ILE A 207 8.50 -7.21 1.81
N ALA A 208 9.72 -7.55 1.43
CA ALA A 208 10.77 -8.00 2.34
C ALA A 208 11.97 -7.06 2.22
N ILE A 209 12.43 -6.53 3.36
CA ILE A 209 13.52 -5.55 3.43
C ILE A 209 14.54 -6.02 4.46
N THR A 210 15.82 -5.87 4.17
CA THR A 210 16.91 -6.15 5.10
C THR A 210 18.14 -5.28 4.81
N GLY A 211 18.98 -5.08 5.83
CA GLY A 211 20.34 -4.54 5.66
C GLY A 211 21.41 -5.61 5.41
N ASP A 212 21.06 -6.90 5.50
CA ASP A 212 21.97 -8.04 5.37
C ASP A 212 21.47 -9.06 4.33
N PRO A 213 22.24 -9.36 3.25
CA PRO A 213 21.80 -10.27 2.17
C PRO A 213 21.45 -11.67 2.62
N HIS A 214 22.14 -12.17 3.66
CA HIS A 214 21.90 -13.51 4.18
C HIS A 214 20.54 -13.62 4.88
N SER A 215 20.02 -12.50 5.37
CA SER A 215 18.76 -12.39 6.10
C SER A 215 17.53 -12.16 5.20
N LEU A 216 17.73 -11.87 3.91
CA LEU A 216 16.63 -11.56 2.98
C LEU A 216 15.68 -12.76 2.78
N GLY A 217 16.20 -13.99 2.81
CA GLY A 217 15.38 -15.20 2.74
C GLY A 217 14.41 -15.35 3.90
N SER A 218 14.83 -14.96 5.11
CA SER A 218 14.00 -15.00 6.32
C SER A 218 12.89 -13.95 6.23
N ALA A 219 13.22 -12.68 5.98
CA ALA A 219 12.23 -11.61 5.80
C ALA A 219 11.24 -11.92 4.67
N GLY A 220 11.76 -12.46 3.56
CA GLY A 220 11.00 -12.95 2.43
C GLY A 220 9.98 -14.02 2.79
N SER A 221 10.41 -15.02 3.57
CA SER A 221 9.54 -16.11 4.01
C SER A 221 8.42 -15.62 4.92
N VAL A 222 8.73 -14.68 5.83
CA VAL A 222 7.72 -14.03 6.68
C VAL A 222 6.72 -13.26 5.84
N ALA A 223 7.19 -12.43 4.89
CA ALA A 223 6.33 -11.65 4.00
C ALA A 223 5.45 -12.56 3.13
N ALA A 224 5.99 -13.67 2.63
CA ALA A 224 5.26 -14.66 1.84
C ALA A 224 4.24 -15.46 2.66
N ALA A 225 4.52 -15.72 3.93
CA ALA A 225 3.65 -16.45 4.85
C ALA A 225 2.46 -15.62 5.33
N THR A 226 2.53 -14.29 5.26
CA THR A 226 1.45 -13.41 5.74
C THR A 226 0.12 -13.74 5.06
N ARG A 227 -0.97 -13.79 5.82
CA ARG A 227 -2.33 -13.99 5.33
C ARG A 227 -3.21 -13.01 6.06
N CYS A 228 -3.94 -12.19 5.31
CA CYS A 228 -4.96 -11.32 5.84
C CYS A 228 -6.30 -11.77 5.25
N THR A 229 -7.30 -11.97 6.11
CA THR A 229 -8.69 -12.04 5.67
C THR A 229 -9.20 -10.61 5.56
N SER A 230 -8.76 -9.90 4.53
CA SER A 230 -9.37 -8.63 4.20
C SER A 230 -10.73 -8.93 3.58
N ALA A 231 -11.78 -8.51 4.28
CA ALA A 231 -13.02 -8.28 3.59
C ALA A 231 -12.85 -6.89 2.98
N LEU A 232 -12.72 -6.83 1.65
CA LEU A 232 -12.95 -5.60 0.89
C LEU A 232 -14.45 -5.30 0.99
N VAL A 233 -14.95 -5.10 2.20
CA VAL A 233 -16.33 -4.71 2.42
C VAL A 233 -16.38 -3.27 1.95
N PRO A 234 -17.24 -2.95 0.98
CA PRO A 234 -17.59 -1.56 0.76
C PRO A 234 -17.96 -0.93 2.12
N PRO A 235 -17.57 0.32 2.42
CA PRO A 235 -18.08 0.98 3.60
C PRO A 235 -19.61 0.81 3.66
N PRO A 236 -20.20 0.59 4.85
CA PRO A 236 -21.63 0.35 4.98
C PRO A 236 -22.42 1.36 4.14
N ALA A 237 -23.35 0.87 3.31
CA ALA A 237 -24.23 1.73 2.51
C ALA A 237 -25.04 2.69 3.39
N ASP A 238 -25.16 2.37 4.68
CA ASP A 238 -25.87 3.10 5.71
C ASP A 238 -25.00 4.07 6.51
N LEU A 239 -23.79 4.42 6.05
CA LEU A 239 -23.21 5.70 6.49
C LEU A 239 -24.27 6.75 6.18
N PRO A 240 -24.78 7.50 7.18
CA PRO A 240 -25.89 8.41 6.98
C PRO A 240 -25.48 9.34 5.85
N ARG A 241 -26.12 9.12 4.68
CA ARG A 241 -26.04 10.04 3.56
C ARG A 241 -26.36 11.38 4.19
N PRO A 242 -25.45 12.38 4.17
CA PRO A 242 -25.73 13.65 4.78
C PRO A 242 -27.06 14.09 4.17
N THR A 243 -28.10 14.06 4.99
CA THR A 243 -29.41 14.53 4.59
C THR A 243 -29.13 15.99 4.33
N THR A 244 -29.05 16.35 3.05
CA THR A 244 -29.15 17.73 2.65
C THR A 244 -30.41 18.21 3.34
N SER A 245 -30.23 19.06 4.35
CA SER A 245 -31.32 19.77 4.98
C SER A 245 -32.03 20.45 3.83
N SER A 246 -33.20 19.92 3.51
CA SER A 246 -34.09 20.47 2.52
C SER A 246 -34.59 21.81 3.05
N ASP A 247 -33.76 22.84 2.96
CA ASP A 247 -34.26 24.19 2.89
C ASP A 247 -34.61 24.44 1.43
N THR A 248 -35.91 24.36 1.21
CA THR A 248 -36.66 24.82 0.06
C THR A 248 -36.01 26.03 -0.61
N HIS A 249 -35.44 25.84 -1.78
CA HIS A 249 -35.60 26.80 -2.86
C HIS A 249 -35.73 26.08 -4.20
N ASP A 250 -37.00 25.93 -4.57
CA ASP A 250 -37.48 25.73 -5.94
C ASP A 250 -36.95 26.88 -6.81
N THR A 251 -36.10 26.58 -7.79
CA THR A 251 -36.39 26.73 -9.23
C THR A 251 -35.09 26.68 -10.04
N GLY A 252 -35.01 25.73 -10.99
CA GLY A 252 -34.09 25.86 -12.13
C GLY A 252 -33.05 24.75 -12.25
N LYS A 253 -33.43 23.70 -12.98
CA LYS A 253 -32.59 22.73 -13.69
C LYS A 253 -31.10 23.13 -13.86
N SER A 254 -30.23 22.41 -13.18
CA SER A 254 -28.92 21.97 -13.68
C SER A 254 -28.79 20.47 -13.37
N ASP A 255 -28.38 19.71 -14.38
CA ASP A 255 -28.14 18.27 -14.30
C ASP A 255 -26.81 18.03 -13.54
N ASP A 256 -26.80 18.18 -12.21
CA ASP A 256 -25.58 18.10 -11.38
C ASP A 256 -25.31 16.69 -10.83
N ASP A 257 -25.23 15.71 -11.73
CA ASP A 257 -24.85 14.34 -11.37
C ASP A 257 -23.35 14.22 -11.00
N ASP A 258 -22.52 15.22 -11.33
CA ASP A 258 -21.06 15.22 -11.10
C ASP A 258 -20.66 15.56 -9.64
N VAL A 259 -21.44 16.38 -8.93
CA VAL A 259 -21.14 16.77 -7.53
C VAL A 259 -21.29 15.57 -6.58
N THR A 260 -22.23 14.66 -6.89
CA THR A 260 -22.41 13.39 -6.15
C THR A 260 -21.30 12.37 -6.38
N MET A 261 -20.65 12.37 -7.55
CA MET A 261 -19.53 11.48 -7.89
C MET A 261 -18.27 11.88 -7.13
N ALA A 262 -17.95 13.17 -7.07
CA ALA A 262 -16.80 13.67 -6.31
C ALA A 262 -16.94 13.35 -4.81
N GLY A 263 -18.13 13.50 -4.22
CA GLY A 263 -18.38 13.17 -2.81
C GLY A 263 -18.17 11.68 -2.49
N THR A 264 -18.66 10.77 -3.34
CA THR A 264 -18.52 9.33 -3.11
C THR A 264 -17.13 8.79 -3.41
N TYR A 265 -16.42 9.35 -4.40
CA TYR A 265 -15.06 8.93 -4.73
C TYR A 265 -14.02 9.42 -3.70
N ASN A 266 -14.24 10.58 -3.08
CA ASN A 266 -13.32 11.05 -2.05
C ASN A 266 -13.56 10.38 -0.70
N ALA A 267 -14.83 10.09 -0.33
CA ALA A 267 -15.14 9.26 0.84
C ALA A 267 -14.41 7.90 0.80
N GLN A 268 -14.09 7.44 -0.40
CA GLN A 268 -13.31 6.24 -0.71
C GLN A 268 -11.78 6.39 -0.61
N LEU A 269 -11.26 7.59 -0.32
CA LEU A 269 -9.84 7.89 -0.12
C LEU A 269 -9.56 8.41 1.30
N GLY A 270 -10.58 8.47 2.15
CA GLY A 270 -10.50 9.15 3.44
C GLY A 270 -10.42 10.68 3.30
N THR A 271 -10.65 11.22 2.10
CA THR A 271 -10.59 12.67 1.82
C THR A 271 -11.93 13.16 1.29
N GLY A 272 -12.18 14.46 1.20
CA GLY A 272 -13.47 14.99 0.78
C GLY A 272 -13.29 16.39 0.21
N TRP A 273 -13.89 16.69 -0.93
CA TRP A 273 -13.99 18.08 -1.35
C TRP A 273 -15.19 18.72 -0.67
N VAL A 274 -14.95 19.87 -0.08
CA VAL A 274 -15.94 20.76 0.54
C VAL A 274 -15.64 22.19 0.06
N HIS A 275 -16.60 23.10 0.15
CA HIS A 275 -16.39 24.50 -0.21
C HIS A 275 -17.03 25.45 0.79
N ASP A 276 -16.57 26.70 0.82
CA ASP A 276 -17.27 27.77 1.55
C ASP A 276 -18.31 28.47 0.67
N ASP A 277 -19.15 29.30 1.29
CA ASP A 277 -20.19 30.08 0.58
C ASP A 277 -19.62 31.05 -0.48
N ALA A 278 -18.32 31.34 -0.43
CA ALA A 278 -17.63 32.17 -1.42
C ALA A 278 -17.12 31.35 -2.62
N GLY A 279 -17.36 30.04 -2.65
CA GLY A 279 -16.94 29.15 -3.73
C GLY A 279 -15.46 28.73 -3.67
N ASN A 280 -14.81 28.87 -2.51
CA ASN A 280 -13.45 28.35 -2.36
C ASN A 280 -13.53 26.88 -1.97
N ASN A 281 -12.78 26.05 -2.70
CA ASN A 281 -12.77 24.60 -2.52
C ASN A 281 -11.63 24.16 -1.59
N TYR A 282 -11.92 23.22 -0.70
CA TYR A 282 -11.02 22.65 0.30
C TYR A 282 -11.06 21.14 0.22
N ASN A 283 -9.90 20.51 0.41
CA ASN A 283 -9.80 19.08 0.59
C ASN A 283 -9.66 18.79 2.09
N VAL A 284 -10.57 18.00 2.64
CA VAL A 284 -10.62 17.64 4.07
C VAL A 284 -10.39 16.15 4.26
N ASP A 285 -9.83 15.75 5.40
CA ASP A 285 -9.86 14.35 5.84
C ASP A 285 -11.25 14.05 6.43
N VAL A 286 -11.95 13.07 5.86
CA VAL A 286 -13.36 12.80 6.21
C VAL A 286 -13.55 12.24 7.62
N VAL A 287 -12.46 11.84 8.28
CA VAL A 287 -12.48 11.28 9.63
C VAL A 287 -11.96 12.30 10.64
N SER A 288 -10.84 12.97 10.38
CA SER A 288 -10.23 13.86 11.37
C SER A 288 -10.79 15.28 11.36
N ASP A 289 -11.26 15.75 10.21
CA ASP A 289 -11.68 17.16 10.05
C ASP A 289 -13.19 17.34 10.24
N TYR A 290 -13.93 16.23 10.41
CA TYR A 290 -15.35 16.24 10.74
C TYR A 290 -15.54 16.53 12.24
N SER A 291 -16.31 17.57 12.54
CA SER A 291 -16.71 17.89 13.91
C SER A 291 -18.16 17.48 14.12
N GLU A 292 -18.41 16.57 15.07
CA GLU A 292 -19.76 16.21 15.52
C GLU A 292 -20.43 17.38 16.28
N ASP A 293 -19.64 18.14 17.06
CA ASP A 293 -20.11 19.20 17.96
C ASP A 293 -19.74 20.61 17.46
N GLY A 294 -19.78 20.82 16.14
CA GLY A 294 -19.44 22.11 15.53
C GLY A 294 -20.39 23.25 15.94
N PRO A 295 -19.97 24.53 15.82
CA PRO A 295 -20.78 25.69 16.21
C PRO A 295 -22.17 25.75 15.56
N GLU A 296 -22.29 25.20 14.35
CA GLU A 296 -23.53 25.12 13.56
C GLU A 296 -23.96 23.64 13.36
N GLY A 297 -23.64 22.78 14.33
CA GLY A 297 -23.93 21.34 14.34
C GLY A 297 -22.87 20.48 13.64
N PRO A 298 -23.17 19.21 13.34
CA PRO A 298 -22.21 18.32 12.69
C PRO A 298 -21.78 18.82 11.31
N GLY A 299 -20.48 18.72 10.99
CA GLY A 299 -19.95 19.12 9.69
C GLY A 299 -18.44 19.35 9.64
N TYR A 300 -17.96 19.76 8.46
CA TYR A 300 -16.58 20.20 8.25
C TYR A 300 -16.48 21.69 8.50
N TYR A 301 -15.42 22.11 9.18
CA TYR A 301 -15.21 23.49 9.53
C TYR A 301 -13.80 23.95 9.21
N LYS A 302 -13.68 25.19 8.77
CA LYS A 302 -12.41 25.89 8.60
C LYS A 302 -12.32 27.03 9.60
N HIS A 303 -11.13 27.21 10.17
CA HIS A 303 -10.81 28.44 10.89
C HIS A 303 -10.50 29.58 9.93
N ASN A 304 -11.15 30.72 10.15
CA ASN A 304 -10.81 32.00 9.54
C ASN A 304 -10.60 33.04 10.65
N GLY A 305 -9.36 33.13 11.14
CA GLY A 305 -9.07 33.92 12.34
C GLY A 305 -9.69 33.27 13.58
N ASN A 306 -10.57 34.01 14.26
CA ASN A 306 -11.30 33.51 15.44
C ASN A 306 -12.64 32.86 15.10
N ASP A 307 -13.04 32.92 13.83
CA ASP A 307 -14.34 32.43 13.39
C ASP A 307 -14.20 31.03 12.77
N TRP A 308 -15.23 30.23 12.97
CA TRP A 308 -15.39 28.93 12.31
C TRP A 308 -16.38 29.10 11.16
N ILE A 309 -15.98 28.68 9.97
CA ILE A 309 -16.83 28.68 8.78
C ILE A 309 -17.20 27.24 8.50
N LYS A 310 -18.51 26.93 8.50
CA LYS A 310 -19.01 25.63 8.08
C LYS A 310 -18.81 25.48 6.57
N LEU A 311 -18.30 24.33 6.15
CA LEU A 311 -18.06 24.03 4.75
C LEU A 311 -19.21 23.18 4.20
N GLN A 312 -19.63 23.49 2.99
CA GLN A 312 -20.62 22.75 2.22
C GLN A 312 -19.95 21.56 1.52
N ASN A 313 -20.65 20.44 1.41
CA ASN A 313 -20.11 19.25 0.76
C ASN A 313 -20.02 19.44 -0.76
N GLY A 314 -18.97 18.90 -1.38
CA GLY A 314 -18.78 18.93 -2.83
C GLY A 314 -17.89 20.09 -3.30
N LEU A 315 -17.77 20.22 -4.62
CA LEU A 315 -17.13 21.38 -5.24
C LEU A 315 -18.17 22.47 -5.47
N SER A 316 -17.76 23.74 -5.37
CA SER A 316 -18.57 24.85 -5.87
C SER A 316 -18.43 24.95 -7.40
N ASP A 317 -19.51 25.33 -8.08
CA ASP A 317 -19.52 25.64 -9.52
C ASP A 317 -18.74 26.91 -9.90
#